data_AF-A0A9C8LUV0-F1
#
_entry.id   AF-A0A9C8LUV0-F1
#
_cell.length_a   1.000
_cell.length_b   1.000
_cell.length_c   1.000
_cell.angle_alpha   90.00
_cell.angle_beta   90.00
_cell.angle_gamma   90.00
#
_symmetry.space_group_name_H-M   'P 1'
#
loop_
_entity.id
_entity.type
_entity.pdbx_description
1 polymer ?
#
loop_
_entity_poly.entity_id
_entity_poly.type
_entity_poly.pdbx_seq_one_letter_code
_entity_poly.pdbx_strand_id
1 'polypeptide(L)'
;MKKTLTLFLLAAFLLTGCWDDRDDHYQVWVEEWYTVTEEISTGLYRGYVWLHLSGETDAAALSVMTYEGGGEREFFVPLHGNEFSIDLVIYSVYDADGVPPRTYATELCFYTGTERRREYLQSPSLSFSSP
;
A
#
# COMPACT_ATOMS: atom_id res chain seq x y z
N MET A 1 -26.64 53.90 -3.76
CA MET A 1 -25.85 52.80 -3.16
C MET A 1 -26.45 51.43 -3.54
N LYS A 2 -26.52 51.10 -4.85
CA LYS A 2 -27.08 49.82 -5.36
C LYS A 2 -26.10 49.01 -6.21
N LYS A 3 -24.95 49.59 -6.56
CA LYS A 3 -23.96 48.99 -7.49
C LYS A 3 -22.92 48.11 -6.77
N THR A 4 -22.78 48.24 -5.44
CA THR A 4 -21.86 47.43 -4.63
C THR A 4 -22.42 46.05 -4.30
N LEU A 5 -23.75 45.90 -4.23
CA LEU A 5 -24.40 44.62 -3.94
C LEU A 5 -24.22 43.59 -5.08
N THR A 6 -24.18 44.07 -6.32
CA THR A 6 -24.04 43.22 -7.52
C THR A 6 -22.63 42.66 -7.66
N LEU A 7 -21.60 43.40 -7.23
CA LEU A 7 -20.21 42.96 -7.30
C LEU A 7 -19.90 41.87 -6.26
N PHE A 8 -20.50 41.96 -5.07
CA PHE A 8 -20.30 40.96 -4.01
C PHE A 8 -20.94 39.60 -4.37
N LEU A 9 -22.06 39.63 -5.10
CA LEU A 9 -22.76 38.42 -5.55
C LEU A 9 -22.03 37.69 -6.68
N LEU A 10 -21.34 38.43 -7.56
CA LEU A 10 -20.53 37.84 -8.63
C LEU A 10 -19.23 37.22 -8.10
N ALA A 11 -18.61 37.81 -7.08
CA ALA A 11 -17.42 37.28 -6.43
C ALA A 11 -17.71 35.99 -5.63
N ALA A 12 -18.90 35.86 -5.05
CA ALA A 12 -19.32 34.65 -4.35
C ALA A 12 -19.51 33.44 -5.28
N PHE A 13 -19.88 33.68 -6.56
CA PHE A 13 -19.99 32.63 -7.57
C PHE A 13 -18.65 32.15 -8.13
N LEU A 14 -17.58 32.95 -7.98
CA LEU A 14 -16.21 32.57 -8.37
C LEU A 14 -15.46 31.81 -7.26
N LEU A 15 -16.08 31.67 -6.08
CA LEU A 15 -15.55 30.92 -4.94
C LEU A 15 -16.25 29.56 -4.74
N THR A 16 -17.17 29.16 -5.62
CA THR A 16 -17.57 27.76 -5.72
C THR A 16 -16.35 27.02 -6.24
N GLY A 17 -15.66 26.36 -5.31
CA GLY A 17 -14.35 25.80 -5.49
C GLY A 17 -14.19 25.06 -6.81
N CYS A 18 -12.96 25.06 -7.30
CA CYS A 18 -12.45 23.86 -7.96
C CYS A 18 -12.65 22.72 -6.96
N TRP A 19 -13.82 22.08 -7.03
CA TRP A 19 -14.00 20.75 -6.51
C TRP A 19 -13.05 19.95 -7.38
N ASP A 20 -11.87 19.68 -6.83
CA ASP A 20 -10.94 18.73 -7.39
C ASP A 20 -11.70 17.40 -7.37
N ASP A 21 -12.42 17.15 -8.46
CA ASP A 21 -13.16 15.93 -8.77
C ASP A 21 -12.14 14.85 -9.10
N ARG A 22 -11.17 14.66 -8.20
CA ARG A 22 -10.47 13.40 -8.09
C ARG A 22 -11.50 12.46 -7.51
N ASP A 23 -12.35 11.96 -8.40
CA ASP A 23 -12.90 10.63 -8.29
C ASP A 23 -11.68 9.74 -7.99
N ASP A 24 -11.38 9.51 -6.71
CA ASP A 24 -10.33 8.61 -6.29
C ASP A 24 -10.85 7.20 -6.62
N HIS A 25 -10.74 6.83 -7.89
CA HIS A 25 -11.06 5.51 -8.45
C HIS A 25 -10.16 4.40 -7.88
N TYR A 26 -9.37 4.69 -6.84
CA TYR A 26 -8.44 3.80 -6.18
C TYR A 26 -8.71 3.85 -4.69
N GLN A 27 -9.35 2.81 -4.19
CA GLN A 27 -9.48 2.60 -2.76
C GLN A 27 -8.80 1.28 -2.44
N VAL A 28 -7.83 1.32 -1.54
CA VAL A 28 -7.11 0.14 -1.07
C VAL A 28 -7.40 -0.01 0.41
N TRP A 29 -7.84 -1.19 0.79
CA TRP A 29 -8.06 -1.59 2.17
C TRP A 29 -7.04 -2.67 2.53
N VAL A 30 -6.24 -2.36 3.55
CA VAL A 30 -5.43 -3.37 4.24
C VAL A 30 -6.36 -4.04 5.24
N GLU A 31 -6.86 -5.22 4.89
CA GLU A 31 -7.84 -5.94 5.70
C GLU A 31 -7.16 -6.78 6.78
N GLU A 32 -6.05 -7.44 6.44
CA GLU A 32 -5.31 -8.27 7.38
C GLU A 32 -3.80 -8.12 7.19
N TRP A 33 -3.10 -7.89 8.29
CA TRP A 33 -1.64 -7.89 8.34
C TRP A 33 -1.18 -8.65 9.58
N TYR A 34 -0.48 -9.77 9.37
CA TYR A 34 0.16 -10.47 10.48
C TYR A 34 1.54 -11.00 10.12
N THR A 35 2.34 -11.25 11.15
CA THR A 35 3.73 -11.68 10.99
C THR A 35 4.01 -12.88 11.88
N VAL A 36 4.78 -13.84 11.38
CA VAL A 36 5.15 -15.09 12.08
C VAL A 36 6.63 -15.36 11.84
N THR A 37 7.30 -15.96 12.83
CA THR A 37 8.67 -16.45 12.68
C THR A 37 8.74 -17.95 12.95
N GLU A 38 9.62 -18.64 12.25
CA GLU A 38 9.86 -20.08 12.36
C GLU A 38 11.38 -20.32 12.42
N GLU A 39 11.89 -21.05 13.41
CA GLU A 39 13.28 -21.48 13.42
C GLU A 39 13.48 -22.65 12.44
N ILE A 40 14.35 -22.46 11.44
CA ILE A 40 14.59 -23.46 10.39
C ILE A 40 15.93 -24.21 10.55
N SER A 41 16.88 -23.61 11.28
CA SER A 41 18.08 -24.27 11.82
C SER A 41 18.59 -23.46 13.01
N THR A 42 19.53 -24.00 13.79
CA THR A 42 20.12 -23.29 14.93
C THR A 42 20.61 -21.90 14.52
N GLY A 43 20.01 -20.86 15.10
CA GLY A 43 20.35 -19.47 14.80
C GLY A 43 19.84 -18.95 13.45
N LEU A 44 18.97 -19.69 12.75
CA LEU A 44 18.41 -19.29 11.45
C LEU A 44 16.88 -19.32 11.51
N TYR A 45 16.26 -18.18 11.27
CA TYR A 45 14.83 -17.98 11.32
C TYR A 45 14.28 -17.61 9.94
N ARG A 46 13.07 -18.07 9.64
CA ARG A 46 12.27 -17.57 8.52
C ARG A 46 11.17 -16.69 9.08
N GLY A 47 11.08 -15.46 8.60
CA GLY A 47 9.94 -14.58 8.87
C GLY A 47 8.95 -14.65 7.72
N TYR A 48 7.68 -14.65 8.07
CA TYR A 48 6.55 -14.56 7.15
C TYR A 48 5.78 -13.29 7.47
N VAL A 49 5.41 -12.58 6.42
CA VAL A 49 4.49 -11.45 6.44
C VAL A 49 3.32 -11.83 5.55
N TRP A 50 2.15 -11.88 6.16
CA TRP A 50 0.89 -12.14 5.49
C TRP A 50 0.16 -10.82 5.34
N LEU A 51 -0.28 -10.56 4.11
CA LEU A 51 -0.93 -9.33 3.73
C LEU A 51 -2.18 -9.67 2.90
N HIS A 52 -3.35 -9.39 3.46
CA HIS A 52 -4.61 -9.37 2.72
C HIS A 52 -4.88 -7.92 2.28
N LEU A 53 -4.97 -7.71 0.96
CA LEU A 53 -5.38 -6.45 0.38
C LEU A 53 -6.68 -6.66 -0.37
N SER A 54 -7.62 -5.76 -0.14
CA SER A 54 -8.77 -5.61 -1.00
C SER A 54 -8.87 -4.17 -1.48
N GLY A 55 -9.70 -3.92 -2.47
CA GLY A 55 -9.83 -2.59 -3.00
C GLY A 55 -10.75 -2.49 -4.20
N GLU A 56 -10.97 -1.25 -4.59
CA GLU A 56 -11.56 -0.89 -5.87
C GLU A 56 -10.53 -0.14 -6.72
N THR A 57 -10.37 -0.55 -7.97
CA THR A 57 -9.45 0.09 -8.92
C THR A 57 -9.84 -0.18 -10.37
N ASP A 58 -9.65 0.81 -11.24
CA ASP A 58 -9.72 0.64 -12.71
C ASP A 58 -8.40 0.15 -13.33
N ALA A 59 -7.38 -0.13 -12.50
CA ALA A 59 -6.09 -0.62 -12.97
C ALA A 59 -6.21 -2.00 -13.61
N ALA A 60 -5.46 -2.21 -14.69
CA ALA A 60 -5.35 -3.51 -15.34
C ALA A 60 -4.46 -4.48 -14.56
N ALA A 61 -3.57 -3.96 -13.71
CA ALA A 61 -2.69 -4.77 -12.88
C ALA A 61 -2.21 -4.03 -11.62
N LEU A 62 -1.79 -4.82 -10.64
CA LEU A 62 -1.14 -4.41 -9.40
C LEU A 62 0.22 -5.11 -9.29
N SER A 63 1.26 -4.37 -8.94
CA SER A 63 2.54 -4.91 -8.50
C SER A 63 2.72 -4.62 -7.01
N VAL A 64 3.17 -5.60 -6.25
CA VAL A 64 3.52 -5.46 -4.84
C VAL A 64 5.02 -5.70 -4.70
N MET A 65 5.73 -4.63 -4.33
CA MET A 65 7.16 -4.66 -4.13
C MET A 65 7.48 -4.52 -2.66
N THR A 66 8.28 -5.44 -2.14
CA THR A 66 8.65 -5.46 -0.72
C THR A 66 10.14 -5.23 -0.55
N TYR A 67 10.47 -4.39 0.43
CA TYR A 67 11.82 -3.97 0.73
C TYR A 67 12.19 -4.39 2.14
N GLU A 68 13.10 -5.34 2.24
CA GLU A 68 13.62 -5.79 3.51
C GLU A 68 14.99 -6.46 3.31
N GLY A 69 15.99 -6.08 4.12
CA GLY A 69 17.32 -6.71 4.09
C GLY A 69 18.13 -6.60 2.79
N GLY A 70 17.78 -5.67 1.89
CA GLY A 70 18.43 -5.50 0.58
C GLY A 70 17.91 -6.44 -0.52
N GLY A 71 16.87 -7.24 -0.24
CA GLY A 71 16.14 -7.99 -1.24
C GLY A 71 14.93 -7.21 -1.75
N GLU A 72 14.79 -7.14 -3.07
CA GLU A 72 13.57 -6.66 -3.73
C GLU A 72 12.80 -7.88 -4.24
N ARG A 73 11.56 -8.05 -3.77
CA ARG A 73 10.64 -9.04 -4.34
C ARG A 73 9.41 -8.34 -4.86
N GLU A 74 9.13 -8.57 -6.14
CA GLU A 74 7.97 -8.05 -6.86
C GLU A 74 6.96 -9.16 -7.12
N PHE A 75 5.70 -8.91 -6.80
CA PHE A 75 4.56 -9.77 -7.13
C PHE A 75 3.63 -9.03 -8.08
N PHE A 76 3.54 -9.50 -9.33
CA PHE A 76 2.64 -8.93 -10.32
C PHE A 76 1.32 -9.69 -10.34
N VAL A 77 0.21 -8.97 -10.20
CA VAL A 77 -1.15 -9.50 -10.16
C VAL A 77 -1.98 -8.81 -11.26
N PRO A 78 -2.39 -9.53 -12.32
CA PRO A 78 -3.37 -9.00 -13.26
C PRO A 78 -4.72 -8.85 -12.55
N LEU A 79 -5.38 -7.70 -12.73
CA LEU A 79 -6.68 -7.42 -12.13
C LEU A 79 -7.79 -7.61 -13.18
N HIS A 80 -8.94 -8.10 -12.72
CA HIS A 80 -10.08 -8.41 -13.58
C HIS A 80 -11.34 -7.77 -13.00
N GLY A 81 -11.69 -6.60 -13.52
CA GLY A 81 -12.83 -5.81 -13.03
C GLY A 81 -12.36 -4.67 -12.14
N ASN A 82 -13.32 -4.05 -11.47
CA ASN A 82 -13.13 -2.85 -10.66
C ASN A 82 -12.90 -3.14 -9.18
N GLU A 83 -13.04 -4.39 -8.74
CA GLU A 83 -12.81 -4.84 -7.36
C GLU A 83 -11.69 -5.88 -7.34
N PHE A 84 -10.87 -5.88 -6.29
CA PHE A 84 -9.86 -6.90 -6.08
C PHE A 84 -9.79 -7.34 -4.61
N SER A 85 -9.36 -8.58 -4.42
CA SER A 85 -9.03 -9.15 -3.11
C SER A 85 -7.89 -10.14 -3.34
N ILE A 86 -6.76 -9.93 -2.67
CA ILE A 86 -5.53 -10.68 -2.86
C ILE A 86 -4.88 -11.03 -1.52
N ASP A 87 -4.46 -12.28 -1.43
CA ASP A 87 -3.63 -12.79 -0.34
C ASP A 87 -2.18 -12.89 -0.79
N LEU A 88 -1.29 -12.23 -0.05
CA LEU A 88 0.15 -12.24 -0.32
C LEU A 88 0.91 -12.80 0.88
N VAL A 89 1.82 -13.73 0.59
CA VAL A 89 2.76 -14.28 1.58
C VAL A 89 4.16 -13.87 1.18
N ILE A 90 4.72 -12.94 1.94
CA ILE A 90 6.09 -12.47 1.78
C ILE A 90 6.92 -13.20 2.83
N TYR A 91 8.06 -13.75 2.44
CA TYR A 91 8.95 -14.42 3.39
C TYR A 91 10.41 -14.10 3.12
N SER A 92 11.19 -14.07 4.19
CA SER A 92 12.63 -13.80 4.20
C SER A 92 13.32 -14.67 5.25
N VAL A 93 14.63 -14.89 5.10
CA VAL A 93 15.43 -15.74 5.99
C VAL A 93 16.49 -14.88 6.69
N TYR A 94 16.68 -15.12 7.98
CA TYR A 94 17.47 -14.30 8.88
C TYR A 94 18.37 -15.14 9.78
N ASP A 95 19.53 -14.60 10.11
CA ASP A 95 20.36 -15.07 11.21
C ASP A 95 19.89 -14.40 12.53
N ALA A 96 19.76 -15.21 13.59
CA ALA A 96 19.28 -14.83 14.91
C ALA A 96 20.22 -13.87 15.63
N ASP A 97 21.53 -14.01 15.39
CA ASP A 97 22.56 -13.26 16.10
C ASP A 97 22.79 -11.87 15.47
N GLY A 98 22.04 -11.52 14.42
CA GLY A 98 22.39 -10.42 13.53
C GLY A 98 21.46 -9.20 13.50
N VAL A 99 20.24 -9.21 14.07
CA VAL A 99 19.31 -8.11 13.71
C VAL A 99 18.22 -7.70 14.71
N PRO A 100 18.03 -6.37 14.93
CA PRO A 100 16.86 -5.82 15.62
C PRO A 100 15.53 -6.15 14.91
N PRO A 101 14.37 -5.87 15.57
CA PRO A 101 13.06 -5.99 14.96
C PRO A 101 13.02 -5.35 13.58
N ARG A 102 12.49 -6.06 12.59
CA ARG A 102 12.50 -5.62 11.19
C ARG A 102 11.11 -5.18 10.75
N THR A 103 11.02 -4.06 10.06
CA THR A 103 9.80 -3.63 9.36
C THR A 103 9.98 -3.86 7.86
N TYR A 104 8.91 -4.32 7.21
CA TYR A 104 8.84 -4.43 5.77
C TYR A 104 8.17 -3.17 5.24
N ALA A 105 8.85 -2.48 4.33
CA ALA A 105 8.18 -1.48 3.51
C ALA A 105 7.63 -2.16 2.26
N THR A 106 6.37 -1.89 1.94
CA THR A 106 5.67 -2.47 0.80
C THR A 106 5.20 -1.33 -0.10
N GLU A 107 5.70 -1.26 -1.33
CA GLU A 107 5.20 -0.38 -2.39
C GLU A 107 4.16 -1.14 -3.22
N LEU A 108 2.94 -0.61 -3.28
CA LEU A 108 1.91 -1.04 -4.20
C LEU A 108 1.97 -0.15 -5.45
N CYS A 109 2.05 -0.76 -6.62
CA CYS A 109 2.08 -0.10 -7.92
C CYS A 109 0.86 -0.52 -8.74
N PHE A 110 -0.05 0.41 -9.01
CA PHE A 110 -1.21 0.17 -9.88
C PHE A 110 -0.91 0.63 -11.30
N TYR A 111 -1.26 -0.19 -12.30
CA TYR A 111 -1.01 0.06 -13.71
C TYR A 111 -2.33 0.12 -14.49
N THR A 112 -2.66 1.29 -15.04
CA THR A 112 -3.85 1.49 -15.90
C THR A 112 -3.53 1.36 -17.39
N GLY A 113 -2.27 1.06 -17.73
CA GLY A 113 -1.75 1.00 -19.09
C GLY A 113 -1.15 2.32 -19.58
N THR A 114 -1.69 3.47 -19.17
CA THR A 114 -1.13 4.80 -19.48
C THR A 114 -0.50 5.48 -18.29
N GLU A 115 -0.86 5.08 -17.08
CA GLU A 115 -0.39 5.70 -15.84
C GLU A 115 0.06 4.64 -14.84
N ARG A 116 0.93 5.09 -13.91
CA ARG A 116 1.37 4.31 -12.76
C ARG A 116 1.13 5.11 -11.49
N ARG A 117 0.28 4.58 -10.60
CA ARG A 117 0.07 5.13 -9.24
C ARG A 117 0.83 4.28 -8.24
N ARG A 118 1.38 4.93 -7.21
CA ARG A 118 2.14 4.29 -6.14
C ARG A 118 1.48 4.55 -4.80
N GLU A 119 1.42 3.53 -3.98
CA GLU A 119 1.00 3.61 -2.59
C GLU A 119 2.00 2.88 -1.71
N TYR A 120 2.28 3.44 -0.53
CA TYR A 120 3.30 2.93 0.37
C TYR A 120 2.64 2.42 1.64
N LEU A 121 2.85 1.14 1.94
CA LEU A 121 2.44 0.49 3.16
C LEU A 121 3.67 0.12 3.99
N GLN A 122 3.49 0.06 5.31
CA GLN A 122 4.53 -0.40 6.23
C GLN A 122 3.95 -1.50 7.12
N SER A 123 4.71 -2.58 7.28
CA SER A 123 4.35 -3.66 8.18
C SER A 123 4.45 -3.24 9.64
N PRO A 124 3.68 -3.87 10.54
CA PRO A 124 4.09 -4.00 11.93
C PRO A 124 5.50 -4.60 12.01
N SER A 125 6.28 -4.22 13.02
CA SER A 125 7.63 -4.76 13.20
C SER A 125 7.57 -6.25 13.55
N LEU A 126 8.36 -7.05 12.83
CA LEU A 126 8.70 -8.41 13.22
C LEU A 126 9.62 -8.36 14.42
N SER A 127 9.09 -8.71 15.59
CA SER A 127 9.89 -8.97 16.77
C SER A 127 10.33 -10.43 16.76
N PHE A 128 11.64 -10.66 16.69
CA PHE A 128 12.22 -11.98 16.89
C PHE A 128 12.37 -12.18 18.39
N SER A 129 11.45 -12.91 19.02
CA SER A 129 11.66 -13.38 20.39
C SER A 129 12.57 -14.60 20.31
N SER A 130 13.85 -14.42 20.60
CA SER A 130 14.69 -15.56 20.98
C SER A 130 14.10 -16.17 22.27
N PRO A 131 13.91 -17.50 22.34
CA PRO A 131 13.48 -18.17 23.57
C PRO A 131 14.46 -17.99 24.72
#